data_AF-A0A1I4K617-F1
#
_entry.id   AF-A0A1I4K617-F1
#
_cell.length_a   1.000
_cell.length_b   1.000
_cell.length_c   1.000
_cell.angle_alpha   90.00
_cell.angle_beta   90.00
_cell.angle_gamma   90.00
#
_symmetry.space_group_name_H-M   'P 1'
#
loop_
_entity.id
_entity.type
_entity.pdbx_description
1 polymer ?
#
loop_
_entity_poly.entity_id
_entity_poly.type
_entity_poly.pdbx_seq_one_letter_code
_entity_poly.pdbx_strand_id
1 'polypeptide(L)'
;MLFGWWKTSLDMAMLGLEAQGVIAQRMAMFAVGGPAAQIEAQRMVTEKIMAASEAALMVASGASNSKVIRSYRRKVQANAKRLSER
;
A
#
# COMPACT_ATOMS: atom_id res chain seq x y z
N MET A 1 -11.22 2.86 -30.14
CA MET A 1 -11.55 3.33 -28.78
C MET A 1 -12.05 2.19 -27.88
N LEU A 2 -13.08 1.42 -28.28
CA LEU A 2 -13.63 0.28 -27.52
C LEU A 2 -12.61 -0.81 -27.10
N PHE A 3 -11.69 -1.19 -27.99
CA PHE A 3 -10.67 -2.22 -27.71
C PHE A 3 -9.68 -1.83 -26.58
N GLY A 4 -9.36 -0.53 -26.47
CA GLY A 4 -8.47 -0.03 -25.42
C GLY A 4 -9.12 -0.09 -24.03
N TRP A 5 -10.40 0.28 -23.93
CA TRP A 5 -11.17 0.21 -22.69
C TRP A 5 -11.32 -1.23 -22.18
N TRP A 6 -11.52 -2.19 -23.10
CA TRP A 6 -11.58 -3.61 -22.77
C TRP A 6 -10.26 -4.14 -22.20
N LYS A 7 -9.14 -3.84 -22.86
CA LYS A 7 -7.80 -4.20 -22.37
C LYS A 7 -7.54 -3.61 -20.97
N THR A 8 -7.78 -2.32 -20.78
CA THR A 8 -7.61 -1.67 -19.46
C THR A 8 -8.48 -2.31 -18.38
N SER A 9 -9.70 -2.71 -18.72
CA SER A 9 -10.61 -3.37 -17.78
C SER A 9 -10.10 -4.76 -17.37
N LEU A 10 -9.54 -5.53 -18.31
CA LEU A 10 -8.91 -6.83 -18.02
C LEU A 10 -7.63 -6.66 -17.17
N ASP A 11 -6.79 -5.67 -17.48
CA ASP A 11 -5.59 -5.37 -16.69
C ASP A 11 -5.96 -4.97 -15.25
N MET A 12 -7.04 -4.19 -15.06
CA MET A 12 -7.57 -3.85 -13.74
C MET A 12 -8.14 -5.07 -12.99
N ALA A 13 -8.81 -5.98 -13.69
CA ALA A 13 -9.31 -7.21 -13.10
C ALA A 13 -8.16 -8.12 -12.63
N MET A 14 -7.11 -8.26 -13.44
CA MET A 14 -5.91 -9.01 -13.09
C MET A 14 -5.20 -8.40 -11.87
N LEU A 15 -5.00 -7.08 -11.86
CA LEU A 15 -4.46 -6.35 -10.72
C LEU A 15 -5.29 -6.57 -9.45
N GLY A 16 -6.62 -6.59 -9.59
CA GLY A 16 -7.55 -6.88 -8.50
C GLY A 16 -7.32 -8.27 -7.91
N LEU A 17 -7.19 -9.30 -8.77
CA LEU A 17 -6.91 -10.67 -8.34
C LEU A 17 -5.55 -10.81 -7.65
N GLU A 18 -4.51 -10.21 -8.22
CA GLU A 18 -3.16 -10.19 -7.63
C GLU A 18 -3.16 -9.52 -6.24
N ALA A 19 -3.86 -8.39 -6.11
CA ALA A 19 -4.02 -7.69 -4.84
C ALA A 19 -4.74 -8.56 -3.80
N GLN A 20 -5.80 -9.29 -4.19
CA GLN A 20 -6.49 -10.22 -3.29
C GLN A 20 -5.57 -11.38 -2.84
N GLY A 21 -4.71 -11.89 -3.72
CA GLY A 21 -3.71 -12.91 -3.39
C GLY A 21 -2.74 -12.44 -2.30
N VAL A 22 -2.18 -11.23 -2.43
CA VAL A 22 -1.27 -10.64 -1.44
C VAL A 22 -1.97 -10.44 -0.09
N ILE A 23 -3.22 -10.00 -0.11
CA ILE A 23 -4.03 -9.85 1.11
C ILE A 23 -4.25 -11.20 1.78
N ALA A 24 -4.61 -12.23 1.03
CA ALA A 24 -4.81 -13.58 1.54
C ALA A 24 -3.53 -14.16 2.15
N GLN A 25 -2.36 -13.95 1.52
CA GLN A 25 -1.07 -14.38 2.07
C GLN A 25 -0.75 -13.71 3.42
N ARG A 26 -0.98 -12.39 3.54
CA ARG A 26 -0.82 -11.69 4.83
C ARG A 26 -1.80 -12.19 5.88
N MET A 27 -3.06 -12.41 5.50
CA MET A 27 -4.07 -12.96 6.41
C MET A 27 -3.70 -14.36 6.89
N ALA A 28 -3.19 -15.23 6.00
CA ALA A 28 -2.70 -16.55 6.37
C ALA A 28 -1.48 -16.46 7.31
N MET A 29 -0.52 -15.59 7.02
CA MET A 29 0.63 -15.35 7.91
C MET A 29 0.18 -14.89 9.30
N PHE A 30 -0.80 -13.98 9.39
CA PHE A 30 -1.34 -13.55 10.69
C PHE A 30 -2.15 -14.63 11.39
N ALA A 31 -2.89 -15.46 10.66
CA ALA A 31 -3.65 -16.58 11.21
C ALA A 31 -2.72 -17.67 11.79
N VAL A 32 -1.60 -17.94 11.12
CA VAL A 32 -0.55 -18.86 11.61
C VAL A 32 0.19 -18.25 12.81
N GLY A 33 0.38 -16.94 12.81
CA GLY A 33 1.05 -16.22 13.91
C GLY A 33 2.57 -16.46 13.96
N GLY A 34 3.13 -16.34 15.16
CA GLY A 34 4.57 -16.52 15.40
C GLY A 34 5.45 -15.28 15.09
N PRO A 35 6.78 -15.40 15.25
CA PRO A 35 7.68 -14.26 15.19
C PRO A 35 7.66 -13.49 13.86
N ALA A 36 7.53 -14.20 12.73
CA ALA A 36 7.46 -13.59 11.41
C ALA A 36 6.20 -12.72 11.23
N ALA A 37 5.05 -13.20 11.71
CA ALA A 37 3.80 -12.46 11.68
C ALA A 37 3.87 -11.20 12.56
N GLN A 38 4.49 -11.29 13.74
CA GLN A 38 4.69 -10.15 14.62
C GLN A 38 5.60 -9.09 14.03
N ILE A 39 6.70 -9.50 13.38
CA ILE A 39 7.62 -8.60 12.66
C ILE A 39 6.89 -7.89 11.51
N GLU A 40 6.12 -8.62 10.70
CA GLU A 40 5.38 -8.03 9.58
C GLU A 40 4.29 -7.07 10.09
N ALA A 41 3.56 -7.44 11.15
CA ALA A 41 2.55 -6.58 11.77
C ALA A 41 3.18 -5.29 12.31
N GLN A 42 4.26 -5.40 13.08
CA GLN A 42 4.97 -4.25 13.65
C GLN A 42 5.51 -3.34 12.56
N ARG A 43 6.07 -3.90 11.49
CA ARG A 43 6.53 -3.14 10.33
C ARG A 43 5.38 -2.40 9.65
N MET A 44 4.27 -3.09 9.35
CA MET A 44 3.12 -2.47 8.70
C MET A 44 2.51 -1.34 9.52
N VAL A 45 2.39 -1.51 10.84
CA VAL A 45 1.85 -0.49 11.74
C VAL A 45 2.81 0.70 11.82
N THR A 46 4.11 0.45 11.97
CA THR A 46 5.13 1.52 12.00
C THR A 46 5.10 2.35 10.71
N GLU A 47 5.03 1.70 9.55
CA GLU A 47 4.95 2.39 8.26
C GLU A 47 3.67 3.24 8.13
N LYS A 48 2.52 2.73 8.60
CA LYS A 48 1.24 3.49 8.62
C LYS A 48 1.31 4.69 9.56
N ILE A 49 1.85 4.51 10.77
CA ILE A 49 2.00 5.59 11.77
C ILE A 49 2.92 6.68 11.24
N MET A 50 4.08 6.33 10.68
CA MET A 50 5.01 7.28 10.07
C MET A 50 4.39 8.03 8.88
N ALA A 51 3.60 7.34 8.05
CA ALA A 51 2.91 7.98 6.95
C ALA A 51 1.84 8.97 7.44
N ALA A 52 1.07 8.59 8.46
CA ALA A 52 0.04 9.41 9.06
C ALA A 52 0.61 10.61 9.82
N SER A 53 1.69 10.44 10.58
CA SER A 53 2.33 11.53 11.33
C SER A 53 2.91 12.60 10.40
N GLU A 54 3.59 12.19 9.32
CA GLU A 54 4.10 13.15 8.34
C GLU A 54 2.95 13.88 7.61
N ALA A 55 1.86 13.17 7.28
CA ALA A 55 0.69 13.80 6.69
C ALA A 55 0.04 14.81 7.66
N ALA A 56 -0.09 14.45 8.94
CA ALA A 56 -0.63 15.32 9.98
C ALA A 56 0.23 16.57 10.19
N LEU A 57 1.56 16.43 10.22
CA LEU A 57 2.49 17.55 10.29
C LEU A 57 2.40 18.45 9.05
N MET A 58 2.26 17.88 7.86
CA MET A 58 2.06 18.66 6.63
C MET A 58 0.75 19.46 6.70
N VAL A 59 -0.35 18.85 7.15
CA VAL A 59 -1.62 19.57 7.33
C VAL A 59 -1.49 20.67 8.39
N ALA A 60 -0.91 20.36 9.55
CA ALA A 60 -0.73 21.33 10.64
C ALA A 60 0.17 22.51 10.26
N SER A 61 1.15 22.31 9.38
CA SER A 61 2.01 23.36 8.83
C SER A 61 1.40 24.12 7.64
N GLY A 62 0.13 23.87 7.30
CA GLY A 62 -0.57 24.56 6.22
C GLY A 62 -0.17 24.11 4.81
N ALA A 63 0.37 22.89 4.66
CA ALA A 63 0.66 22.35 3.33
C ALA A 63 -0.63 22.17 2.52
N SER A 64 -0.55 22.45 1.22
CA SER A 64 -1.67 22.20 0.31
C SER A 64 -2.03 20.72 0.26
N ASN A 65 -3.31 20.42 0.05
CA ASN A 65 -3.82 19.05 -0.10
C ASN A 65 -3.05 18.26 -1.16
N SER A 66 -2.67 18.91 -2.28
CA SER A 66 -1.90 18.28 -3.36
C SER A 66 -0.50 17.83 -2.90
N LYS A 67 0.14 18.59 -2.00
CA LYS A 67 1.45 18.26 -1.43
C LYS A 67 1.36 17.08 -0.45
N VAL A 68 0.33 17.06 0.40
CA VAL A 68 0.06 15.94 1.32
C VAL A 68 -0.16 14.64 0.53
N ILE A 69 -1.04 14.68 -0.47
CA ILE A 69 -1.36 13.52 -1.33
C ILE A 69 -0.11 13.02 -2.07
N ARG A 70 0.71 13.94 -2.61
CA ARG A 70 1.96 13.58 -3.28
C ARG A 70 2.95 12.91 -2.34
N SER A 71 3.09 13.39 -1.10
CA SER A 71 3.97 12.73 -0.13
C SER A 71 3.48 11.32 0.22
N TYR A 72 2.17 11.16 0.41
CA TYR A 72 1.56 9.86 0.69
C TYR A 72 1.77 8.87 -0.47
N ARG A 73 1.58 9.31 -1.73
CA ARG A 73 1.83 8.47 -2.93
C ARG A 73 3.26 7.95 -3.00
N ARG A 74 4.26 8.76 -2.66
CA ARG A 74 5.67 8.31 -2.67
C ARG A 74 5.93 7.19 -1.67
N LYS A 75 5.33 7.25 -0.47
CA LYS A 75 5.45 6.19 0.53
C LYS A 75 4.81 4.88 0.06
N VAL A 76 3.63 4.97 -0.54
CA VAL A 76 2.95 3.79 -1.12
C VAL A 76 3.78 3.17 -2.25
N GLN A 77 4.36 3.98 -3.14
CA GLN A 77 5.25 3.50 -4.20
C GLN A 77 6.49 2.80 -3.65
N ALA A 78 7.12 3.36 -2.61
CA ALA A 78 8.26 2.74 -1.95
C ALA A 78 7.91 1.45 -1.19
N ASN A 79 6.67 1.31 -0.71
CA ASN A 79 6.17 0.07 -0.11
C ASN A 79 5.92 -1.00 -1.19
N ALA A 80 5.25 -0.63 -2.28
CA ALA A 80 4.99 -1.53 -3.42
C ALA A 80 6.28 -2.06 -4.05
N LYS A 81 7.28 -1.19 -4.29
CA LYS A 81 8.59 -1.59 -4.82
C LYS A 81 9.31 -2.61 -3.93
N ARG A 82 9.31 -2.39 -2.61
CA ARG A 82 9.92 -3.34 -1.66
C ARG A 82 9.17 -4.66 -1.55
N LEU A 83 7.87 -4.66 -1.83
CA LEU A 83 7.07 -5.87 -1.84
C LEU A 83 7.32 -6.70 -3.11
N SER A 84 7.60 -6.05 -4.25
CA SER A 84 7.98 -6.74 -5.49
C SER A 84 9.44 -7.23 -5.54
N GLU A 85 10.30 -6.72 -4.66
CA GLU A 85 11.72 -7.12 -4.53
C GLU A 85 11.95 -8.26 -3.51
N ARG A 86 10.88 -8.78 -2.91
CA ARG A 86 10.90 -9.91 -1.96
C ARG A 86 10.27 -11.14 -2.59
#